data_AF-A0A9P7F0H9-F1
#
_entry.id   AF-A0A9P7F0H9-F1
#
_cell.length_a   1.000
_cell.length_b   1.000
_cell.length_c   1.000
_cell.angle_alpha   90.00
_cell.angle_beta   90.00
_cell.angle_gamma   90.00
#
_symmetry.space_group_name_H-M   'P 1'
#
loop_
_entity.id
_entity.type
_entity.pdbx_description
1 polymer ?
#
loop_
_entity_poly.entity_id
_entity_poly.type
_entity_poly.pdbx_seq_one_letter_code
_entity_poly.pdbx_strand_id
1 'polypeptide(L)'
;MSYEDTVVPKVKKNADGSRRRVKASDFDKISKEILITACSVYRCLIVTQAPFPDSVAAETKLAKEAWCEACQLKGVDVKLTPLAVNMLLKRASHVRGELKTKMRPLTASFHSFRSSNSMEVIRSNRDLAERLKIGLIFVFKDPSSKSGIYKTELLQQGINSMWFLNRSDEGVIYHKYFDPIPIKTIVLVLTAIECCVDEWSQGIKEDIKFTSAGYGAVYNHHFSSLQRFDERTAPYKLLSKICINLHDTARFHAGVASLIPLSATSQAHIDDAAFEDAI
;
A
#
# COMPACT_ATOMS: atom_id res chain seq x y z
N MET A 1 -41.44 -8.64 -5.82
CA MET A 1 -40.18 -8.50 -6.59
C MET A 1 -39.42 -9.80 -6.43
N SER A 2 -39.20 -10.54 -7.52
CA SER A 2 -38.87 -11.97 -7.50
C SER A 2 -37.47 -12.25 -6.96
N TYR A 3 -37.38 -13.33 -6.15
CA TYR A 3 -36.16 -13.96 -5.67
C TYR A 3 -35.66 -14.96 -6.72
N GLU A 4 -35.30 -14.49 -7.91
CA GLU A 4 -34.80 -15.35 -8.98
C GLU A 4 -33.30 -15.10 -9.20
N ASP A 5 -32.55 -16.20 -9.07
CA ASP A 5 -31.16 -16.43 -9.48
C ASP A 5 -29.99 -15.95 -8.61
N THR A 6 -30.06 -16.12 -7.27
CA THR A 6 -28.83 -16.17 -6.47
C THR A 6 -28.07 -17.47 -6.75
N VAL A 7 -26.91 -17.39 -7.42
CA VAL A 7 -26.08 -18.55 -7.75
C VAL A 7 -25.31 -19.02 -6.51
N VAL A 8 -25.41 -20.30 -6.17
CA VAL A 8 -24.60 -20.92 -5.10
C VAL A 8 -23.25 -21.36 -5.66
N PRO A 9 -22.11 -20.94 -5.07
CA PRO A 9 -20.80 -21.35 -5.54
C PRO A 9 -20.62 -22.87 -5.55
N LYS A 10 -20.26 -23.44 -6.69
CA LYS A 10 -19.95 -24.87 -6.79
C LYS A 10 -18.45 -25.07 -6.57
N VAL A 11 -18.11 -25.70 -5.45
CA VAL A 11 -16.74 -26.14 -5.18
C VAL A 11 -16.53 -27.50 -5.86
N LYS A 12 -15.54 -27.61 -6.74
CA LYS A 12 -15.11 -28.87 -7.35
C LYS A 12 -14.57 -29.79 -6.25
N LYS A 13 -15.29 -30.87 -5.94
CA LYS A 13 -14.76 -31.95 -5.09
C LYS A 13 -13.77 -32.77 -5.90
N ASN A 14 -12.54 -32.87 -5.42
CA ASN A 14 -11.60 -33.90 -5.90
C ASN A 14 -11.74 -35.16 -5.04
N ALA A 15 -11.50 -36.32 -5.64
CA ALA A 15 -11.73 -37.64 -5.06
C ALA A 15 -10.72 -38.06 -3.96
N ASP A 16 -9.71 -37.25 -3.67
CA ASP A 16 -8.66 -37.58 -2.69
C ASP A 16 -8.85 -36.79 -1.39
N GLY A 17 -9.08 -37.51 -0.29
CA GLY A 17 -9.39 -37.01 1.06
C GLY A 17 -8.24 -36.31 1.79
N SER A 18 -7.26 -35.76 1.07
CA SER A 18 -6.16 -35.01 1.67
C SER A 18 -6.55 -33.56 2.01
N ARG A 19 -6.20 -33.09 3.22
CA ARG A 19 -6.40 -31.70 3.69
C ARG A 19 -5.53 -30.71 2.90
N ARG A 20 -5.87 -30.44 1.64
CA ARG A 20 -5.18 -29.46 0.81
C ARG A 20 -5.79 -28.06 1.00
N ARG A 21 -4.94 -27.02 1.00
CA ARG A 21 -5.36 -25.62 1.05
C ARG A 21 -6.22 -25.29 -0.18
N VAL A 22 -7.46 -24.87 0.06
CA VAL A 22 -8.42 -24.50 -0.99
C VAL A 22 -7.90 -23.33 -1.83
N LYS A 23 -8.09 -23.43 -3.15
CA LYS A 23 -7.63 -22.48 -4.16
C LYS A 23 -8.81 -21.89 -4.94
N ALA A 24 -8.58 -20.74 -5.59
CA ALA A 24 -9.58 -20.14 -6.47
C ALA A 24 -9.95 -21.04 -7.68
N SER A 25 -9.07 -21.99 -8.05
CA SER A 25 -9.33 -23.01 -9.09
C SER A 25 -10.45 -23.98 -8.74
N ASP A 26 -10.81 -24.06 -7.46
CA ASP A 26 -11.77 -25.02 -6.96
C ASP A 26 -13.21 -24.51 -7.15
N PHE A 27 -13.39 -23.26 -7.58
CA PHE A 27 -14.68 -22.66 -7.89
C PHE A 27 -15.04 -22.82 -9.37
N ASP A 28 -16.34 -22.81 -9.68
CA ASP A 28 -16.82 -22.61 -11.05
C ASP A 28 -16.31 -21.28 -11.63
N LYS A 29 -16.33 -21.14 -12.96
CA LYS A 29 -15.72 -19.99 -13.65
C LYS A 29 -16.26 -18.65 -13.14
N ILE A 30 -17.57 -18.56 -12.94
CA ILE A 30 -18.26 -17.33 -12.51
C ILE A 30 -17.83 -17.00 -11.07
N SER A 31 -17.95 -17.95 -10.14
CA SER A 31 -17.55 -17.77 -8.75
C SER A 31 -16.06 -17.43 -8.60
N LYS A 32 -15.20 -17.98 -9.46
CA LYS A 32 -13.76 -17.66 -9.49
C LYS A 32 -13.51 -16.21 -9.90
N GLU A 33 -14.20 -15.71 -10.91
CA GLU A 33 -14.07 -14.32 -11.38
C GLU A 33 -14.59 -13.32 -10.34
N ILE A 34 -15.71 -13.63 -9.67
CA ILE A 34 -16.20 -12.85 -8.52
C ILE A 34 -15.13 -12.82 -7.42
N LEU A 35 -14.59 -13.98 -7.04
CA LEU A 35 -13.61 -14.07 -5.96
C LEU A 35 -12.32 -13.29 -6.26
N ILE A 36 -11.84 -13.30 -7.51
CA ILE A 36 -10.66 -12.51 -7.92
C ILE A 36 -10.96 -11.02 -7.77
N THR A 37 -12.11 -10.57 -8.29
CA THR A 37 -12.53 -9.16 -8.22
C THR A 37 -12.71 -8.73 -6.76
N ALA A 38 -13.37 -9.55 -5.94
CA ALA A 38 -13.58 -9.31 -4.52
C ALA A 38 -12.26 -9.27 -3.76
N CYS A 39 -11.26 -10.09 -4.12
CA CYS A 39 -9.93 -10.02 -3.50
C CYS A 39 -9.27 -8.66 -3.72
N SER A 40 -9.33 -8.12 -4.94
CA SER A 40 -8.74 -6.80 -5.26
C SER A 40 -9.50 -5.67 -4.58
N VAL A 41 -10.84 -5.69 -4.60
CA VAL A 41 -11.67 -4.70 -3.89
C VAL A 41 -11.38 -4.76 -2.38
N TYR A 42 -11.33 -5.95 -1.80
CA TYR A 42 -11.04 -6.12 -0.37
C TYR A 42 -9.65 -5.59 0.00
N ARG A 43 -8.63 -5.82 -0.84
CA ARG A 43 -7.30 -5.23 -0.64
C ARG A 43 -7.36 -3.71 -0.63
N CYS A 44 -8.09 -3.10 -1.56
CA CYS A 44 -8.33 -1.66 -1.60
C CYS A 44 -9.01 -1.17 -0.31
N LEU A 45 -10.10 -1.81 0.12
CA LEU A 45 -10.80 -1.46 1.36
C LEU A 45 -9.87 -1.54 2.59
N ILE A 46 -9.05 -2.58 2.69
CA ILE A 46 -8.10 -2.72 3.79
C ILE A 46 -7.11 -1.55 3.81
N VAL A 47 -6.43 -1.25 2.70
CA VAL A 47 -5.38 -0.22 2.72
C VAL A 47 -5.91 1.21 2.79
N THR A 48 -7.19 1.42 2.48
CA THR A 48 -7.84 2.75 2.45
C THR A 48 -8.75 3.03 3.65
N GLN A 49 -9.31 1.99 4.29
CA GLN A 49 -10.27 2.15 5.38
C GLN A 49 -9.81 1.55 6.70
N ALA A 50 -9.21 0.35 6.70
CA ALA A 50 -8.77 -0.33 7.91
C ALA A 50 -7.48 -1.14 7.70
N PRO A 51 -6.31 -0.46 7.61
CA PRO A 51 -5.05 -1.16 7.38
C PRO A 51 -4.68 -2.14 8.51
N PHE A 52 -5.09 -1.80 9.73
CA PHE A 52 -4.99 -2.60 10.94
C PHE A 52 -6.38 -2.71 11.59
N PRO A 53 -7.22 -3.67 11.15
CA PRO A 53 -8.57 -3.83 11.67
C PRO A 53 -8.59 -4.18 13.16
N ASP A 54 -9.49 -3.55 13.93
CA ASP A 54 -9.59 -3.73 15.38
C ASP A 54 -10.23 -5.08 15.79
N SER A 55 -10.95 -5.72 14.87
CA SER A 55 -11.61 -7.00 15.12
C SER A 55 -11.86 -7.80 13.85
N VAL A 56 -12.01 -9.12 14.02
CA VAL A 56 -12.43 -10.04 12.94
C VAL A 56 -13.80 -9.65 12.37
N ALA A 57 -14.68 -9.07 13.20
CA ALA A 57 -15.99 -8.59 12.75
C ALA A 57 -15.85 -7.43 11.76
N ALA A 58 -14.94 -6.48 12.03
CA ALA A 58 -14.65 -5.38 11.12
C ALA A 58 -14.06 -5.89 9.79
N GLU A 59 -13.12 -6.84 9.83
CA GLU A 59 -12.58 -7.47 8.61
C GLU A 59 -13.67 -8.20 7.81
N THR A 60 -14.53 -8.95 8.50
CA THR A 60 -15.61 -9.70 7.86
C THR A 60 -16.64 -8.76 7.22
N LYS A 61 -16.87 -7.58 7.80
CA LYS A 61 -17.74 -6.56 7.20
C LYS A 61 -17.16 -6.07 5.88
N LEU A 62 -15.89 -5.68 5.84
CA LEU A 62 -15.21 -5.25 4.61
C LEU A 62 -15.17 -6.38 3.56
N ALA A 63 -15.03 -7.64 3.99
CA ALA A 63 -15.07 -8.79 3.08
C ALA A 63 -16.46 -8.96 2.42
N LYS A 64 -17.54 -8.73 3.17
CA LYS A 64 -18.91 -8.72 2.63
C LYS A 64 -19.12 -7.58 1.65
N GLU A 65 -18.67 -6.37 2.00
CA GLU A 65 -18.75 -5.19 1.13
C GLU A 65 -18.01 -5.43 -0.19
N ALA A 66 -16.76 -5.94 -0.13
CA ALA A 66 -15.98 -6.27 -1.31
C ALA A 66 -16.64 -7.33 -2.20
N TRP A 67 -17.29 -8.33 -1.59
CA TRP A 67 -18.00 -9.36 -2.34
C TRP A 67 -19.25 -8.82 -3.04
N CYS A 68 -20.05 -8.01 -2.34
CA CYS A 68 -21.23 -7.36 -2.92
C CYS A 68 -20.83 -6.47 -4.09
N GLU A 69 -19.77 -5.67 -3.95
CA GLU A 69 -19.27 -4.85 -5.05
C GLU A 69 -18.76 -5.69 -6.23
N ALA A 70 -18.04 -6.79 -5.97
CA ALA A 70 -17.59 -7.68 -7.04
C ALA A 70 -18.77 -8.30 -7.82
N CYS A 71 -19.84 -8.67 -7.12
CA CYS A 71 -21.08 -9.16 -7.73
C CYS A 71 -21.72 -8.07 -8.62
N GLN A 72 -21.82 -6.84 -8.13
CA GLN A 72 -22.35 -5.70 -8.88
C GLN A 72 -21.52 -5.39 -10.14
N LEU A 73 -20.18 -5.33 -10.01
CA LEU A 73 -19.26 -5.07 -11.14
C LEU A 73 -19.35 -6.14 -12.23
N LYS A 74 -19.75 -7.36 -11.86
CA LYS A 74 -19.87 -8.49 -12.79
C LYS A 74 -21.30 -8.74 -13.25
N GLY A 75 -22.27 -8.03 -12.70
CA GLY A 75 -23.69 -8.19 -13.02
C GLY A 75 -24.25 -9.56 -12.64
N VAL A 76 -23.67 -10.22 -11.63
CA VAL A 76 -24.11 -11.56 -11.18
C VAL A 76 -24.22 -11.58 -9.67
N ASP A 77 -25.34 -12.08 -9.14
CA ASP A 77 -25.52 -12.31 -7.71
C ASP A 77 -25.05 -13.72 -7.32
N VAL A 78 -23.91 -13.78 -6.60
CA VAL A 78 -23.33 -15.03 -6.12
C VAL A 78 -23.32 -15.04 -4.60
N LYS A 79 -23.85 -16.10 -3.99
CA LYS A 79 -23.87 -16.24 -2.54
C LYS A 79 -22.46 -16.26 -1.95
N LEU A 80 -22.18 -15.35 -1.02
CA LEU A 80 -20.93 -15.37 -0.26
C LEU A 80 -20.87 -16.60 0.66
N THR A 81 -19.82 -17.41 0.52
CA THR A 81 -19.61 -18.61 1.34
C THR A 81 -18.58 -18.36 2.45
N PRO A 82 -18.62 -19.11 3.56
CA PRO A 82 -17.59 -19.02 4.61
C PRO A 82 -16.17 -19.26 4.08
N LEU A 83 -16.03 -20.11 3.07
CA LEU A 83 -14.77 -20.39 2.40
C LEU A 83 -14.24 -19.14 1.66
N ALA A 84 -15.10 -18.47 0.90
CA ALA A 84 -14.74 -17.22 0.22
C ALA A 84 -14.36 -16.12 1.21
N VAL A 85 -15.10 -15.98 2.32
CA VAL A 85 -14.73 -15.07 3.42
C VAL A 85 -13.32 -15.36 3.92
N ASN A 86 -13.02 -16.62 4.25
CA ASN A 86 -11.68 -17.01 4.72
C ASN A 86 -10.57 -16.72 3.70
N MET A 87 -10.87 -16.75 2.40
CA MET A 87 -9.90 -16.40 1.35
C MET A 87 -9.68 -14.88 1.25
N LEU A 88 -10.73 -14.09 1.45
CA LEU A 88 -10.65 -12.62 1.50
C LEU A 88 -9.87 -12.16 2.74
N LEU A 89 -10.21 -12.65 3.94
CA LEU A 89 -9.57 -12.24 5.19
C LEU A 89 -8.04 -12.40 5.14
N LYS A 90 -7.54 -13.48 4.50
CA LYS A 90 -6.09 -13.70 4.30
C LYS A 90 -5.40 -12.60 3.50
N ARG A 91 -6.13 -11.84 2.68
CA ARG A 91 -5.55 -10.76 1.86
C ARG A 91 -5.10 -9.57 2.68
N ALA A 92 -5.66 -9.35 3.88
CA ALA A 92 -5.27 -8.23 4.73
C ALA A 92 -3.80 -8.33 5.19
N SER A 93 -3.38 -9.51 5.65
CA SER A 93 -1.96 -9.73 6.00
C SER A 93 -1.06 -9.78 4.77
N HIS A 94 -1.55 -10.34 3.65
CA HIS A 94 -0.78 -10.39 2.41
C HIS A 94 -0.46 -9.00 1.86
N VAL A 95 -1.43 -8.08 1.80
CA VAL A 95 -1.22 -6.72 1.25
C VAL A 95 -0.24 -5.91 2.11
N ARG A 96 -0.28 -6.06 3.45
CA ARG A 96 0.72 -5.45 4.34
C ARG A 96 2.12 -6.02 4.10
N GLY A 97 2.25 -7.34 4.04
CA GLY A 97 3.54 -8.00 3.79
C GLY A 97 4.13 -7.64 2.42
N GLU A 98 3.28 -7.53 1.40
CA GLU A 98 3.66 -7.06 0.06
C GLU A 98 4.17 -5.62 0.10
N LEU A 99 3.44 -4.70 0.73
CA LEU A 99 3.88 -3.31 0.89
C LEU A 99 5.25 -3.25 1.56
N LYS A 100 5.46 -3.95 2.68
CA LYS A 100 6.77 -4.00 3.33
C LYS A 100 7.86 -4.52 2.40
N THR A 101 7.56 -5.57 1.64
CA THR A 101 8.53 -6.16 0.70
C THR A 101 8.98 -5.13 -0.34
N LYS A 102 8.07 -4.29 -0.85
CA LYS A 102 8.39 -3.19 -1.76
C LYS A 102 9.12 -2.03 -1.06
N MET A 103 8.70 -1.67 0.16
CA MET A 103 9.31 -0.56 0.91
C MET A 103 10.72 -0.84 1.40
N ARG A 104 11.06 -2.10 1.68
CA ARG A 104 12.37 -2.49 2.22
C ARG A 104 13.56 -2.02 1.37
N PRO A 105 13.67 -2.36 0.06
CA PRO A 105 14.77 -1.86 -0.77
C PRO A 105 14.72 -0.33 -0.96
N LEU A 106 13.53 0.26 -1.09
CA LEU A 106 13.35 1.71 -1.23
C LEU A 106 13.89 2.45 0.00
N THR A 107 13.52 2.00 1.20
CA THR A 107 13.94 2.60 2.49
C THR A 107 15.44 2.44 2.69
N ALA A 108 15.98 1.25 2.40
CA ALA A 108 17.42 1.00 2.50
C ALA A 108 18.23 1.93 1.59
N SER A 109 17.81 2.04 0.32
CA SER A 109 18.49 2.91 -0.65
C SER A 109 18.34 4.38 -0.31
N PHE A 110 17.13 4.82 0.06
CA PHE A 110 16.83 6.22 0.35
C PHE A 110 17.64 6.76 1.54
N HIS A 111 17.81 5.95 2.59
CA HIS A 111 18.60 6.32 3.76
C HIS A 111 20.06 5.85 3.72
N SER A 112 20.47 5.17 2.65
CA SER A 112 21.82 4.61 2.49
C SER A 112 22.22 3.57 3.55
N PHE A 113 21.27 2.75 4.02
CA PHE A 113 21.59 1.56 4.81
C PHE A 113 22.37 0.54 3.98
N ARG A 114 23.44 -0.03 4.55
CA ARG A 114 24.30 -0.99 3.83
C ARG A 114 24.56 -2.23 4.66
N SER A 115 24.45 -3.39 4.04
CA SER A 115 24.93 -4.63 4.65
C SER A 115 26.46 -4.68 4.59
N SER A 116 27.11 -4.86 5.73
CA SER A 116 28.55 -4.97 5.84
C SER A 116 28.93 -5.74 7.11
N ASN A 117 30.11 -6.35 7.12
CA ASN A 117 30.74 -6.91 8.32
C ASN A 117 31.64 -5.89 9.04
N SER A 118 31.78 -4.67 8.51
CA SER A 118 32.54 -3.60 9.16
C SER A 118 31.81 -3.08 10.39
N MET A 119 32.50 -3.08 11.53
CA MET A 119 31.99 -2.52 12.78
C MET A 119 31.62 -1.03 12.67
N GLU A 120 32.30 -0.28 11.80
CA GLU A 120 31.99 1.12 11.53
C GLU A 120 30.65 1.26 10.80
N VAL A 121 30.41 0.44 9.77
CA VAL A 121 29.14 0.45 9.02
C VAL A 121 27.98 -0.01 9.90
N ILE A 122 28.19 -1.05 10.72
CA ILE A 122 27.20 -1.52 11.68
C ILE A 122 26.82 -0.40 12.66
N ARG A 123 27.80 0.29 13.24
CA ARG A 123 27.56 1.43 14.13
C ARG A 123 26.81 2.55 13.41
N SER A 124 27.25 2.92 12.21
CA SER A 124 26.62 3.98 11.40
C SER A 124 25.15 3.65 11.06
N ASN A 125 24.85 2.42 10.67
CA ASN A 125 23.47 1.97 10.44
C ASN A 125 22.61 2.08 11.72
N ARG A 126 23.13 1.63 12.87
CA ARG A 126 22.41 1.72 14.14
C ARG A 126 22.10 3.17 14.52
N ASP A 127 23.11 4.04 14.46
CA ASP A 127 22.99 5.45 14.80
C ASP A 127 22.03 6.17 13.83
N LEU A 128 22.05 5.78 12.55
CA LEU A 128 21.09 6.25 11.55
C LEU A 128 19.66 5.78 11.86
N ALA A 129 19.45 4.50 12.18
CA ALA A 129 18.13 3.96 12.50
C ALA A 129 17.53 4.64 13.74
N GLU A 130 18.33 4.83 14.79
CA GLU A 130 17.94 5.56 15.99
C GLU A 130 17.55 7.02 15.67
N ARG A 131 18.41 7.73 14.93
CA ARG A 131 18.17 9.13 14.53
C ARG A 131 16.89 9.30 13.71
N LEU A 132 16.63 8.38 12.77
CA LEU A 132 15.40 8.41 11.97
C LEU A 132 14.15 8.28 12.85
N LYS A 133 14.22 7.54 13.96
CA LYS A 133 13.09 7.32 14.88
C LYS A 133 12.85 8.45 15.87
N ILE A 134 13.89 8.97 16.54
CA ILE A 134 13.76 9.93 17.66
C ILE A 134 12.95 11.20 17.27
N GLY A 135 12.97 11.59 15.99
CA GLY A 135 12.17 12.72 15.49
C GLY A 135 11.21 12.39 14.35
N LEU A 136 10.98 11.11 14.07
CA LEU A 136 10.31 10.63 12.85
C LEU A 136 10.87 11.34 11.59
N ILE A 137 12.18 11.52 11.53
CA ILE A 137 12.83 12.42 10.56
C ILE A 137 12.53 11.99 9.11
N PHE A 138 12.28 10.70 8.90
CA PHE A 138 11.89 10.13 7.61
C PHE A 138 10.59 10.69 7.02
N VAL A 139 9.75 11.39 7.79
CA VAL A 139 8.52 11.99 7.26
C VAL A 139 8.76 13.29 6.49
N PHE A 140 9.93 13.94 6.66
CA PHE A 140 10.23 15.24 6.06
C PHE A 140 10.86 15.10 4.68
N LYS A 141 10.55 16.03 3.77
CA LYS A 141 11.22 16.15 2.46
C LYS A 141 12.69 16.50 2.65
N ASP A 142 12.97 17.47 3.52
CA ASP A 142 14.33 17.80 3.94
C ASP A 142 14.48 17.55 5.45
N PRO A 143 15.11 16.41 5.83
CA PRO A 143 15.47 16.09 7.21
C PRO A 143 16.22 17.18 7.98
N SER A 144 17.11 17.91 7.32
CA SER A 144 18.03 18.85 7.96
C SER A 144 17.30 20.13 8.39
N SER A 145 16.49 20.68 7.48
CA SER A 145 15.65 21.86 7.77
C SER A 145 14.29 21.49 8.40
N LYS A 146 13.97 20.19 8.52
CA LYS A 146 12.65 19.67 8.92
C LYS A 146 11.51 20.30 8.11
N SER A 147 11.73 20.48 6.82
CA SER A 147 10.76 21.09 5.91
C SER A 147 10.04 20.04 5.06
N GLY A 148 8.80 20.36 4.65
CA GLY A 148 7.99 19.47 3.82
C GLY A 148 7.57 18.18 4.52
N ILE A 149 6.98 18.28 5.71
CA ILE A 149 6.40 17.13 6.42
C ILE A 149 5.40 16.37 5.52
N TYR A 150 5.50 15.04 5.49
CA TYR A 150 4.74 14.11 4.66
C TYR A 150 4.89 14.31 3.14
N LYS A 151 5.96 14.98 2.69
CA LYS A 151 6.29 15.20 1.26
C LYS A 151 7.61 14.55 0.85
N THR A 152 8.04 13.52 1.57
CA THR A 152 9.24 12.75 1.22
C THR A 152 9.03 11.98 -0.09
N GLU A 153 10.05 11.92 -0.94
CA GLU A 153 10.02 11.13 -2.17
C GLU A 153 9.85 9.63 -1.88
N LEU A 154 10.34 9.15 -0.73
CA LEU A 154 10.16 7.76 -0.31
C LEU A 154 8.69 7.38 -0.16
N LEU A 155 7.85 8.31 0.32
CA LEU A 155 6.40 8.10 0.44
C LEU A 155 5.77 7.97 -0.95
N GLN A 156 6.12 8.84 -1.89
CA GLN A 156 5.64 8.76 -3.27
C GLN A 156 6.10 7.48 -3.96
N GLN A 157 7.37 7.10 -3.81
CA GLN A 157 7.92 5.85 -4.38
C GLN A 157 7.20 4.62 -3.81
N GLY A 158 6.85 4.64 -2.52
CA GLY A 158 6.04 3.59 -1.91
C GLY A 158 4.65 3.47 -2.52
N ILE A 159 3.94 4.60 -2.68
CA ILE A 159 2.61 4.64 -3.30
C ILE A 159 2.67 4.16 -4.75
N ASN A 160 3.63 4.69 -5.52
CA ASN A 160 3.85 4.33 -6.92
C ASN A 160 4.12 2.84 -7.06
N SER A 161 5.12 2.32 -6.33
CA SER A 161 5.49 0.91 -6.44
C SER A 161 4.37 -0.04 -6.02
N MET A 162 3.53 0.34 -5.06
CA MET A 162 2.52 -0.54 -4.49
C MET A 162 1.21 -0.56 -5.29
N TRP A 163 0.69 0.61 -5.70
CA TRP A 163 -0.67 0.73 -6.25
C TRP A 163 -0.73 1.41 -7.62
N PHE A 164 0.38 1.97 -8.13
CA PHE A 164 0.40 2.81 -9.32
C PHE A 164 1.64 2.58 -10.21
N LEU A 165 2.20 1.36 -10.24
CA LEU A 165 3.38 1.08 -11.06
C LEU A 165 3.02 1.09 -12.54
N ASN A 166 1.80 0.68 -12.88
CA ASN A 166 1.31 0.59 -14.25
C ASN A 166 -0.23 0.72 -14.30
N ARG A 167 -0.78 0.81 -15.50
CA ARG A 167 -2.23 1.02 -15.76
C ARG A 167 -3.14 -0.12 -15.26
N SER A 168 -2.58 -1.28 -14.95
CA SER A 168 -3.34 -2.43 -14.45
C SER A 168 -3.26 -2.61 -12.94
N ASP A 169 -2.57 -1.72 -12.23
CA ASP A 169 -2.51 -1.80 -10.77
C ASP A 169 -3.80 -1.33 -10.09
N GLU A 170 -3.99 -1.77 -8.84
CA GLU A 170 -5.21 -1.57 -8.06
C GLU A 170 -5.60 -0.09 -7.91
N GLY A 171 -4.62 0.80 -7.75
CA GLY A 171 -4.85 2.24 -7.63
C GLY A 171 -5.38 2.90 -8.91
N VAL A 172 -5.11 2.29 -10.07
CA VAL A 172 -5.63 2.75 -11.36
C VAL A 172 -7.00 2.13 -11.65
N ILE A 173 -7.12 0.80 -11.50
CA ILE A 173 -8.37 0.08 -11.81
C ILE A 173 -9.48 0.48 -10.85
N TYR A 174 -9.18 0.58 -9.55
CA TYR A 174 -10.15 0.91 -8.51
C TYR A 174 -9.92 2.34 -7.97
N HIS A 175 -9.70 3.29 -8.90
CA HIS A 175 -9.33 4.67 -8.59
C HIS A 175 -10.23 5.36 -7.55
N LYS A 176 -11.53 5.01 -7.49
CA LYS A 176 -12.49 5.56 -6.53
C LYS A 176 -12.06 5.40 -5.06
N TYR A 177 -11.22 4.41 -4.74
CA TYR A 177 -10.69 4.22 -3.38
C TYR A 177 -9.47 5.09 -3.08
N PHE A 178 -8.81 5.60 -4.12
CA PHE A 178 -7.53 6.29 -4.04
C PHE A 178 -7.59 7.77 -4.48
N ASP A 179 -8.79 8.29 -4.75
CA ASP A 179 -9.00 9.65 -5.25
C ASP A 179 -9.69 10.55 -4.20
N PRO A 180 -8.94 11.43 -3.51
CA PRO A 180 -7.47 11.52 -3.46
C PRO A 180 -6.87 10.41 -2.56
N ILE A 181 -5.53 10.31 -2.46
CA ILE A 181 -4.89 9.25 -1.65
C ILE A 181 -5.41 9.32 -0.20
N PRO A 182 -5.99 8.24 0.35
CA PRO A 182 -6.53 8.26 1.69
C PRO A 182 -5.43 8.46 2.74
N ILE A 183 -5.75 9.25 3.76
CA ILE A 183 -4.91 9.48 4.94
C ILE A 183 -4.41 8.15 5.53
N LYS A 184 -5.30 7.16 5.62
CA LYS A 184 -4.97 5.82 6.15
C LYS A 184 -3.93 5.09 5.30
N THR A 185 -3.93 5.28 3.99
CA THR A 185 -2.93 4.72 3.08
C THR A 185 -1.58 5.39 3.28
N ILE A 186 -1.54 6.71 3.45
CA ILE A 186 -0.30 7.45 3.78
C ILE A 186 0.30 6.90 5.09
N VAL A 187 -0.51 6.81 6.14
CA VAL A 187 -0.09 6.31 7.46
C VAL A 187 0.40 4.86 7.37
N LEU A 188 -0.25 4.02 6.57
CA LEU A 188 0.19 2.65 6.34
C LEU A 188 1.60 2.60 5.71
N VAL A 189 1.88 3.46 4.73
CA VAL A 189 3.23 3.56 4.12
C VAL A 189 4.25 4.07 5.14
N LEU A 190 3.93 5.10 5.92
CA LEU A 190 4.82 5.60 6.98
C LEU A 190 5.16 4.51 8.02
N THR A 191 4.16 3.71 8.38
CA THR A 191 4.34 2.59 9.32
C THR A 191 5.21 1.49 8.69
N ALA A 192 5.08 1.24 7.39
CA ALA A 192 5.95 0.31 6.66
C ALA A 192 7.40 0.83 6.58
N ILE A 193 7.60 2.14 6.38
CA ILE A 193 8.94 2.78 6.43
C ILE A 193 9.55 2.57 7.81
N GLU A 194 8.82 2.86 8.89
CA GLU A 194 9.33 2.66 10.25
C GLU A 194 9.67 1.19 10.51
N CYS A 195 8.83 0.26 10.06
CA CYS A 195 9.14 -1.17 10.14
C CYS A 195 10.43 -1.55 9.38
N CYS A 196 10.68 -0.94 8.22
CA CYS A 196 11.90 -1.15 7.47
C CYS A 196 13.13 -0.50 8.12
N VAL A 197 12.97 0.62 8.84
CA VAL A 197 14.04 1.23 9.64
C VAL A 197 14.38 0.37 10.86
N ASP A 198 13.37 -0.21 11.52
CA ASP A 198 13.57 -1.09 12.67
C ASP A 198 14.42 -2.32 12.35
N GLU A 199 14.37 -2.80 11.10
CA GLU A 199 15.23 -3.90 10.63
C GLU A 199 16.73 -3.62 10.80
N TRP A 200 17.12 -2.35 10.91
CA TRP A 200 18.50 -1.91 11.07
C TRP A 200 18.84 -1.42 12.48
N SER A 201 17.96 -1.65 13.46
CA SER A 201 18.13 -1.16 14.83
C SER A 201 19.38 -1.69 15.54
N GLN A 202 19.90 -2.87 15.16
CA GLN A 202 21.17 -3.42 15.65
C GLN A 202 22.36 -3.11 14.74
N GLY A 203 22.15 -2.33 13.68
CA GLY A 203 23.15 -2.02 12.65
C GLY A 203 23.32 -3.11 11.58
N ILE A 204 22.81 -4.31 11.85
CA ILE A 204 22.70 -5.43 10.92
C ILE A 204 21.23 -5.60 10.57
N LYS A 205 20.95 -5.87 9.28
CA LYS A 205 19.59 -6.06 8.81
C LYS A 205 18.97 -7.36 9.35
N GLU A 206 17.84 -7.24 10.02
CA GLU A 206 17.01 -8.35 10.51
C GLU A 206 15.63 -8.38 9.85
N ASP A 207 15.01 -9.56 9.72
CA ASP A 207 13.65 -9.68 9.19
C ASP A 207 12.60 -9.51 10.29
N ILE A 208 12.00 -8.32 10.37
CA ILE A 208 10.98 -8.00 11.39
C ILE A 208 9.57 -8.25 10.85
N LYS A 209 8.71 -9.01 11.51
CA LYS A 209 7.36 -9.27 10.94
C LYS A 209 6.44 -8.04 11.00
N PHE A 210 5.91 -7.62 9.85
CA PHE A 210 4.92 -6.52 9.75
C PHE A 210 3.50 -6.99 10.06
N THR A 211 3.25 -7.27 11.34
CA THR A 211 1.99 -7.82 11.83
C THR A 211 1.14 -6.77 12.52
N SER A 212 -0.16 -7.02 12.66
CA SER A 212 -1.05 -6.14 13.42
C SER A 212 -0.66 -6.03 14.89
N ALA A 213 -0.21 -7.13 15.49
CA ALA A 213 0.26 -7.15 16.87
C ALA A 213 1.52 -6.30 17.08
N GLY A 214 2.45 -6.30 16.12
CA GLY A 214 3.71 -5.55 16.21
C GLY A 214 3.58 -4.06 15.85
N TYR A 215 2.78 -3.73 14.83
CA TYR A 215 2.76 -2.39 14.22
C TYR A 215 1.42 -1.66 14.28
N GLY A 216 0.38 -2.25 14.88
CA GLY A 216 -0.91 -1.57 15.05
C GLY A 216 -0.81 -0.30 15.92
N ALA A 217 -0.04 -0.36 17.01
CA ALA A 217 0.19 0.81 17.86
C ALA A 217 1.00 1.91 17.14
N VAL A 218 2.03 1.52 16.38
CA VAL A 218 2.85 2.43 15.56
C VAL A 218 1.98 3.12 14.51
N TYR A 219 1.13 2.37 13.82
CA TYR A 219 0.15 2.92 12.88
C TYR A 219 -0.78 3.94 13.55
N ASN A 220 -1.34 3.62 14.71
CA ASN A 220 -2.24 4.52 15.44
C ASN A 220 -1.53 5.81 15.91
N HIS A 221 -0.24 5.71 16.25
CA HIS A 221 0.57 6.88 16.59
C HIS A 221 0.78 7.81 15.39
N HIS A 222 1.14 7.24 14.22
CA HIS A 222 1.24 8.00 12.97
C HIS A 222 -0.10 8.60 12.56
N PHE A 223 -1.19 7.84 12.68
CA PHE A 223 -2.54 8.31 12.37
C PHE A 223 -2.93 9.51 13.23
N SER A 224 -2.73 9.40 14.54
CA SER A 224 -2.98 10.49 15.50
C SER A 224 -2.14 11.74 15.19
N SER A 225 -0.88 11.54 14.78
CA SER A 225 0.01 12.65 14.40
C SER A 225 -0.45 13.33 13.10
N LEU A 226 -0.89 12.56 12.10
CA LEU A 226 -1.42 13.11 10.85
C LEU A 226 -2.74 13.87 11.08
N GLN A 227 -3.60 13.39 11.98
CA GLN A 227 -4.84 14.09 12.35
C GLN A 227 -4.53 15.43 13.02
N ARG A 228 -3.59 15.46 13.98
CA ARG A 228 -3.15 16.72 14.60
C ARG A 228 -2.52 17.68 13.59
N PHE A 229 -1.80 17.17 12.60
CA PHE A 229 -1.27 17.97 11.50
C PHE A 229 -2.40 18.59 10.66
N ASP A 230 -3.44 17.81 10.33
CA ASP A 230 -4.60 18.31 9.60
C ASP A 230 -5.32 19.41 10.38
N GLU A 231 -5.61 19.16 11.66
CA GLU A 231 -6.26 20.13 12.55
C GLU A 231 -5.48 21.45 12.63
N ARG A 232 -4.16 21.38 12.84
CA ARG A 232 -3.30 22.57 12.93
C ARG A 232 -3.13 23.31 11.61
N THR A 233 -3.33 22.63 10.49
CA THR A 233 -3.13 23.21 9.14
C THR A 233 -4.44 23.36 8.37
N ALA A 234 -5.58 23.19 9.05
CA ALA A 234 -6.91 23.24 8.46
C ALA A 234 -7.20 24.52 7.65
N PRO A 235 -6.79 25.74 8.10
CA PRO A 235 -6.98 26.96 7.30
C PRO A 235 -6.31 26.90 5.91
N TYR A 236 -5.22 26.14 5.79
CA TYR A 236 -4.43 26.02 4.57
C TYR A 236 -4.75 24.77 3.76
N LYS A 237 -5.54 23.85 4.32
CA LYS A 237 -5.91 22.54 3.75
C LYS A 237 -4.67 21.74 3.29
N LEU A 238 -3.58 21.78 4.07
CA LEU A 238 -2.31 21.20 3.62
C LEU A 238 -2.38 19.69 3.43
N LEU A 239 -3.04 18.96 4.34
CA LEU A 239 -3.16 17.51 4.20
C LEU A 239 -3.95 17.13 2.96
N SER A 240 -5.07 17.81 2.69
CA SER A 240 -5.84 17.63 1.45
C SER A 240 -4.99 17.87 0.20
N LYS A 241 -4.18 18.94 0.17
CA LYS A 241 -3.24 19.21 -0.94
C LYS A 241 -2.17 18.13 -1.09
N ILE A 242 -1.72 17.53 0.01
CA ILE A 242 -0.77 16.41 -0.02
C ILE A 242 -1.43 15.17 -0.62
N CYS A 243 -2.63 14.80 -0.15
CA CYS A 243 -3.39 13.66 -0.68
C CYS A 243 -3.64 13.78 -2.20
N ILE A 244 -4.01 14.98 -2.67
CA ILE A 244 -4.23 15.26 -4.11
C ILE A 244 -2.91 15.14 -4.89
N ASN A 245 -1.83 15.79 -4.45
CA ASN A 245 -0.55 15.72 -5.14
C ASN A 245 -0.01 14.29 -5.23
N LEU A 246 -0.11 13.51 -4.14
CA LEU A 246 0.32 12.12 -4.13
C LEU A 246 -0.46 11.29 -5.18
N HIS A 247 -1.77 11.53 -5.29
CA HIS A 247 -2.63 10.85 -6.26
C HIS A 247 -2.28 11.25 -7.70
N ASP A 248 -2.21 12.54 -7.99
CA ASP A 248 -1.95 13.05 -9.35
C ASP A 248 -0.58 12.60 -9.86
N THR A 249 0.43 12.66 -8.99
CA THR A 249 1.79 12.18 -9.29
C THR A 249 1.80 10.67 -9.51
N ALA A 250 1.05 9.90 -8.72
CA ALA A 250 0.97 8.45 -8.88
C ALA A 250 0.25 8.05 -10.17
N ARG A 251 -0.83 8.74 -10.54
CA ARG A 251 -1.52 8.53 -11.82
C ARG A 251 -0.62 8.82 -13.01
N PHE A 252 0.10 9.95 -12.96
CA PHE A 252 1.08 10.30 -13.98
C PHE A 252 2.16 9.22 -14.10
N HIS A 253 2.69 8.73 -12.97
CA HIS A 253 3.67 7.65 -12.94
C HIS A 253 3.15 6.35 -13.58
N ALA A 254 1.89 5.99 -13.35
CA ALA A 254 1.24 4.84 -13.98
C ALA A 254 0.99 5.04 -15.50
N GLY A 255 1.37 6.20 -16.06
CA GLY A 255 1.13 6.57 -17.43
C GLY A 255 -0.33 6.93 -17.72
N VAL A 256 -1.12 7.27 -16.71
CA VAL A 256 -2.50 7.75 -16.86
C VAL A 256 -2.48 9.27 -16.83
N ALA A 257 -3.08 9.92 -17.83
CA ALA A 257 -3.08 11.39 -17.92
C ALA A 257 -3.57 12.00 -16.61
N SER A 258 -2.82 12.99 -16.11
CA SER A 258 -3.27 13.85 -15.03
C SER A 258 -4.56 14.55 -15.47
N LEU A 259 -5.53 14.68 -14.57
CA LEU A 259 -6.74 15.48 -14.82
C LEU A 259 -6.43 17.00 -14.81
N ILE A 260 -5.16 17.37 -14.63
CA ILE A 260 -4.64 18.73 -14.73
C ILE A 260 -3.99 18.90 -16.11
N PRO A 261 -4.33 19.95 -16.89
CA PRO A 261 -3.66 20.22 -18.16
C PRO A 261 -2.18 20.54 -17.89
N LEU A 262 -1.28 19.68 -18.36
CA LEU A 262 0.15 19.96 -18.35
C LEU A 262 0.46 21.01 -19.42
N SER A 263 0.94 22.17 -18.99
CA SER A 263 1.70 23.07 -19.85
C SER A 263 3.04 22.41 -20.19
N ALA A 264 3.24 22.15 -21.48
CA ALA A 264 4.51 21.88 -22.17
C ALA A 264 5.37 20.73 -21.62
N THR A 265 5.27 19.56 -22.27
CA THR A 265 6.30 18.52 -22.22
C THR A 265 7.53 18.99 -23.02
N SER A 266 8.62 19.33 -22.33
CA SER A 266 9.94 19.43 -22.95
C SER A 266 10.51 18.02 -23.10
N GLN A 267 10.70 17.55 -24.33
CA GLN A 267 11.53 16.38 -24.59
C GLN A 267 12.96 16.68 -24.14
N ALA A 268 13.52 15.83 -23.28
CA ALA A 268 14.94 15.87 -22.96
C ALA A 268 15.69 15.16 -24.10
N HIS A 269 16.36 15.93 -24.95
CA HIS A 269 17.45 15.45 -25.79
C HIS A 269 18.75 15.55 -24.98
N ILE A 270 19.66 14.59 -25.15
CA ILE A 270 21.01 14.70 -24.61
C ILE A 270 21.72 15.75 -25.47
N ASP A 271 22.17 16.85 -24.88
CA ASP A 271 22.89 17.89 -25.59
C ASP A 271 24.14 17.30 -26.26
N ASP A 272 24.38 17.62 -27.53
CA ASP A 272 25.47 17.03 -28.33
C ASP A 272 26.85 17.34 -27.72
N ALA A 273 26.94 18.39 -26.89
CA ALA A 273 28.11 18.71 -26.07
C ALA A 273 28.53 17.57 -25.12
N ALA A 274 27.61 16.69 -24.71
CA ALA A 274 27.94 15.54 -23.87
C ALA A 274 28.74 14.44 -24.60
N PHE A 275 28.82 14.50 -25.94
CA PHE A 275 29.61 13.56 -26.73
C PHE A 275 31.04 14.04 -26.99
N GLU A 276 31.35 15.33 -26.78
CA GLU A 276 32.71 15.86 -26.97
C GLU A 276 33.63 15.56 -25.77
N ASP A 277 33.09 15.32 -24.57
CA ASP A 277 33.85 14.86 -23.40
C ASP A 277 34.19 13.35 -23.44
N ALA A 278 33.75 12.64 -24.49
CA ALA A 278 33.97 11.20 -24.67
C ALA A 278 35.05 10.85 -25.70
N ILE A 279 35.79 11.85 -26.21
CA ILE A 279 36.94 11.69 -27.14
C ILE A 279 38.22 12.18 -26.47
#